data_AF-A0AAV6UCG1-F1
#
_entry.id   AF-A0AAV6UCG1-F1
#
_cell.length_a   1.000
_cell.length_b   1.000
_cell.length_c   1.000
_cell.angle_alpha   90.00
_cell.angle_beta   90.00
_cell.angle_gamma   90.00
#
_symmetry.space_group_name_H-M   'P 1'
#
loop_
_entity.id
_entity.type
_entity.pdbx_description
1 polymer ?
#
loop_
_entity_poly.entity_id
_entity_poly.type
_entity_poly.pdbx_seq_one_letter_code
_entity_poly.pdbx_strand_id
1 'polypeptide(L)'
;MSASDLETLLRMIGPSIEKKATSMRDPISSKERLVVTLRFLASGDSYHSLMYAFRIPVCTISRIVQEVCAALYERGNGEFLKTPSKEEEWKTVAKQFQDTWNSPHCLGALDGKDI
;
A
#
# COMPACT_ATOMS: atom_id res chain seq x y z
N MET A 1 -9.89 7.65 3.76
CA MET A 1 -9.97 6.52 4.69
C MET A 1 -10.56 7.01 5.99
N SER A 2 -11.54 6.30 6.55
CA SER A 2 -12.06 6.64 7.88
C SER A 2 -11.07 6.24 8.97
N ALA A 3 -11.21 6.80 10.17
CA ALA A 3 -10.36 6.42 11.32
C ALA A 3 -10.53 4.92 11.67
N SER A 4 -11.74 4.38 11.52
CA SER A 4 -12.07 2.97 11.74
C SER A 4 -11.39 2.02 10.77
N ASP A 5 -11.21 2.41 9.51
CA ASP A 5 -10.51 1.57 8.52
C ASP A 5 -9.03 1.45 8.87
N LEU A 6 -8.43 2.56 9.32
CA LEU A 6 -7.02 2.59 9.73
C LEU A 6 -6.79 1.70 10.95
N GLU A 7 -7.67 1.73 11.94
CA GLU A 7 -7.58 0.87 13.12
C GLU A 7 -7.74 -0.60 12.77
N THR A 8 -8.64 -0.91 11.83
CA THR A 8 -8.85 -2.28 11.34
C THR A 8 -7.59 -2.82 10.65
N LEU A 9 -7.00 -2.03 9.75
CA LEU A 9 -5.73 -2.38 9.11
C LEU A 9 -4.60 -2.54 10.12
N LEU A 10 -4.49 -1.60 11.07
CA LEU A 10 -3.47 -1.65 12.12
C LEU A 10 -3.62 -2.90 12.99
N ARG A 11 -4.83 -3.32 13.33
CA ARG A 11 -5.07 -4.57 14.06
C ARG A 11 -4.66 -5.80 13.25
N MET A 12 -4.85 -5.76 11.93
CA MET A 12 -4.51 -6.87 11.03
C MET A 12 -3.01 -7.07 10.85
N ILE A 13 -2.27 -5.98 10.58
CA ILE A 13 -0.83 -6.03 10.23
C ILE A 13 0.10 -5.63 11.37
N GLY A 14 -0.42 -4.96 12.40
CA GLY A 14 0.35 -4.40 13.52
C GLY A 14 1.37 -5.37 14.12
N PRO A 15 0.99 -6.64 14.42
CA PRO A 15 1.92 -7.63 14.97
C PRO A 15 3.11 -7.97 14.05
N SER A 16 2.95 -7.84 12.72
CA SER A 16 4.01 -8.14 11.75
C SER A 16 4.99 -6.98 11.56
N ILE A 17 4.56 -5.74 11.81
CA ILE A 17 5.36 -4.53 11.56
C ILE A 17 5.91 -3.89 12.84
N GLU A 18 5.51 -4.39 14.00
CA GLU A 18 5.97 -3.92 15.31
C GLU A 18 7.46 -4.21 15.51
N LYS A 19 8.19 -3.24 16.05
CA LYS A 19 9.62 -3.37 16.35
C LYS A 19 9.82 -3.41 17.86
N LYS A 20 10.78 -4.23 18.28
CA LYS A 20 11.15 -4.37 19.70
C LYS A 20 11.76 -3.07 20.22
N ALA A 21 11.30 -2.62 21.38
CA ALA A 21 11.91 -1.51 22.08
C ALA A 21 13.34 -1.87 22.54
N THR A 22 14.24 -0.90 22.41
CA THR A 22 15.64 -1.04 22.84
C THR A 22 15.99 0.10 23.77
N SER A 23 16.97 -0.10 24.66
CA SER A 23 17.37 0.92 25.63
C SER A 23 18.02 2.17 25.00
N MET A 24 18.30 2.16 23.70
CA MET A 24 18.97 3.27 23.00
C MET A 24 17.97 4.24 22.36
N ARG A 25 16.90 3.71 21.76
CA ARG A 25 15.92 4.51 21.01
C ARG A 25 14.58 3.79 20.96
N ASP A 26 13.51 4.56 21.12
CA ASP A 26 12.15 4.09 20.90
C ASP A 26 11.91 3.78 19.41
N PRO A 27 11.33 2.61 19.10
CA PRO A 27 11.01 2.27 17.73
C PRO A 27 9.89 3.17 17.20
N ILE A 28 9.94 3.45 15.90
CA ILE A 28 8.81 4.07 15.19
C ILE A 28 7.60 3.15 15.33
N SER A 29 6.48 3.70 15.80
CA SER A 29 5.30 2.91 16.12
C SER A 29 4.70 2.22 14.89
N SER A 30 4.05 1.07 15.07
CA SER A 30 3.34 0.37 13.99
C SER A 30 2.32 1.28 13.28
N LYS A 31 1.69 2.19 14.03
CA LYS A 31 0.74 3.18 13.49
C LYS A 31 1.43 4.18 12.56
N GLU A 32 2.55 4.78 12.98
CA GLU A 32 3.30 5.72 12.12
C GLU A 32 3.86 5.02 10.88
N ARG A 33 4.38 3.80 11.03
CA ARG A 33 4.87 2.98 9.92
C ARG A 33 3.80 2.74 8.87
N LEU A 34 2.58 2.40 9.32
CA LEU A 34 1.43 2.23 8.43
C LEU A 34 1.03 3.55 7.76
N VAL A 35 0.93 4.66 8.50
CA VAL A 35 0.50 5.96 7.96
C VAL A 35 1.49 6.48 6.91
N VAL A 36 2.80 6.38 7.15
CA VAL A 36 3.84 6.76 6.18
C VAL A 36 3.68 5.99 4.88
N THR A 37 3.44 4.67 4.98
CA THR A 37 3.29 3.80 3.82
C THR A 37 2.00 4.09 3.05
N LEU A 38 0.88 4.30 3.75
CA LEU A 38 -0.38 4.69 3.12
C LEU A 38 -0.27 6.05 2.43
N ARG A 39 0.43 7.01 3.04
CA ARG A 39 0.69 8.31 2.42
C ARG A 39 1.49 8.14 1.14
N PHE A 40 2.53 7.31 1.14
CA PHE A 40 3.31 6.98 -0.05
C PHE A 40 2.44 6.36 -1.14
N LEU A 41 1.68 5.30 -0.83
CA LEU A 41 0.84 4.59 -1.80
C LEU A 41 -0.29 5.45 -2.39
N ALA A 42 -0.85 6.37 -1.61
CA ALA A 42 -1.97 7.20 -2.06
C ALA A 42 -1.53 8.41 -2.91
N SER A 43 -0.28 8.85 -2.78
CA SER A 43 0.20 10.09 -3.42
C SER A 43 1.31 9.89 -4.45
N GLY A 44 2.02 8.75 -4.41
CA GLY A 44 3.22 8.54 -5.23
C GLY A 44 4.39 9.46 -4.87
N ASP A 45 4.34 10.14 -3.72
CA ASP A 45 5.33 11.14 -3.32
C ASP A 45 6.73 10.53 -3.11
N SER A 46 7.76 11.36 -3.28
CA SER A 46 9.14 10.93 -3.09
C SER A 46 9.46 10.64 -1.62
N TYR A 47 10.38 9.73 -1.35
CA TYR A 47 10.85 9.48 0.02
C TYR A 47 11.50 10.71 0.66
N HIS A 48 12.06 11.64 -0.13
CA HIS A 48 12.61 12.89 0.39
C HIS A 48 11.51 13.81 0.94
N SER A 49 10.39 13.95 0.22
CA SER A 49 9.23 14.71 0.69
C SER A 49 8.68 14.11 1.99
N LEU A 50 8.53 12.78 2.04
CA LEU A 50 8.06 12.06 3.22
C LEU A 50 9.01 12.19 4.42
N MET A 51 10.32 12.26 4.18
CA MET A 51 11.30 12.53 5.24
C MET A 51 11.03 13.87 5.92
N TYR A 52 10.71 14.92 5.16
CA TYR A 52 10.39 16.23 5.75
C TYR A 52 9.05 16.22 6.49
N ALA A 53 8.04 15.52 5.96
CA ALA A 53 6.71 15.45 6.56
C ALA A 53 6.69 14.64 7.87
N PHE A 54 7.35 13.48 7.89
CA PHE A 54 7.31 12.55 9.03
C PHE A 54 8.56 12.59 9.91
N ARG A 55 9.59 13.35 9.52
CA ARG A 55 10.89 13.44 10.22
C ARG A 55 11.60 12.09 10.37
N ILE A 56 11.40 11.20 9.42
CA ILE A 56 12.03 9.87 9.35
C ILE A 56 13.05 9.86 8.21
N PRO A 57 14.30 9.41 8.41
CA PRO A 57 15.30 9.34 7.35
C PRO A 57 14.83 8.51 6.15
N VAL A 58 15.21 8.93 4.93
CA VAL A 58 14.85 8.26 3.66
C VAL A 58 15.16 6.76 3.68
N CYS A 59 16.33 6.37 4.20
CA CYS A 59 16.73 4.97 4.29
C CYS A 59 15.79 4.14 5.18
N THR A 60 15.27 4.75 6.25
CA THR A 60 14.29 4.13 7.15
C THR A 60 12.91 4.06 6.51
N ILE A 61 12.47 5.12 5.81
CA ILE A 61 11.20 5.14 5.08
C ILE A 61 11.18 4.03 4.03
N SER A 62 12.22 3.91 3.21
CA SER A 62 12.33 2.87 2.17
C SER A 62 12.10 1.46 2.76
N ARG A 63 12.72 1.17 3.90
CA ARG A 63 12.54 -0.11 4.60
C ARG A 63 11.13 -0.26 5.20
N ILE A 64 10.59 0.79 5.80
CA ILE A 64 9.24 0.78 6.36
C ILE A 64 8.22 0.45 5.27
N VAL A 65 8.29 1.14 4.13
CA VAL A 65 7.38 0.94 3.00
C VAL A 65 7.43 -0.51 2.53
N GLN A 66 8.63 -1.07 2.34
CA GLN A 66 8.79 -2.47 1.93
C GLN A 66 8.20 -3.45 2.97
N GLU A 67 8.53 -3.29 4.25
CA GLU A 67 8.06 -4.16 5.32
C GLU A 67 6.52 -4.10 5.50
N VAL A 68 5.94 -2.91 5.39
CA VAL A 68 4.49 -2.71 5.51
C VAL A 68 3.75 -3.22 4.27
N CYS A 69 4.26 -2.99 3.06
CA CYS A 69 3.67 -3.53 1.83
C CYS A 69 3.68 -5.06 1.82
N ALA A 70 4.78 -5.69 2.28
CA ALA A 70 4.84 -7.14 2.41
C ALA A 70 3.78 -7.66 3.41
N ALA A 71 3.68 -7.03 4.59
CA ALA A 71 2.68 -7.41 5.58
C ALA A 71 1.22 -7.20 5.08
N LEU A 72 0.98 -6.13 4.33
CA LEU A 72 -0.32 -5.88 3.70
C LEU A 72 -0.65 -6.95 2.66
N TYR A 73 0.32 -7.35 1.84
CA TYR A 73 0.12 -8.41 0.86
C TYR A 73 -0.17 -9.75 1.55
N GLU A 74 0.68 -10.19 2.48
CA GLU A 74 0.51 -11.47 3.19
C GLU A 74 -0.84 -11.59 3.89
N ARG A 75 -1.35 -10.50 4.46
CA ARG A 75 -2.62 -10.49 5.21
C ARG A 75 -3.83 -10.13 4.35
N GLY A 76 -3.62 -9.41 3.26
CA GLY A 76 -4.68 -8.89 2.39
C GLY A 76 -4.96 -9.71 1.12
N ASN A 77 -4.07 -10.63 0.73
CA ASN A 77 -4.13 -11.42 -0.52
C ASN A 77 -5.35 -12.37 -0.62
N GLY A 78 -6.19 -12.48 0.40
CA GLY A 78 -7.43 -13.27 0.37
C GLY A 78 -8.73 -12.45 0.37
N GLU A 79 -8.76 -11.31 1.06
CA GLU A 79 -9.97 -10.49 1.21
C GLU A 79 -10.01 -9.32 0.24
N PHE A 80 -8.89 -8.60 0.08
CA PHE A 80 -8.87 -7.28 -0.55
C PHE A 80 -8.16 -7.27 -1.90
N LEU A 81 -7.17 -8.15 -2.11
CA LEU A 81 -6.41 -8.25 -3.35
C LEU A 81 -6.86 -9.50 -4.12
N LYS A 82 -7.92 -9.37 -4.92
CA LYS A 82 -8.41 -10.44 -5.79
C LYS A 82 -7.86 -10.25 -7.20
N THR A 83 -6.89 -11.08 -7.57
CA THR A 83 -6.42 -11.15 -8.95
C THR A 83 -7.34 -12.10 -9.73
N PRO A 84 -7.84 -11.70 -10.91
CA PRO A 84 -8.64 -12.58 -11.75
C PRO A 84 -7.87 -13.87 -12.05
N SER A 85 -8.51 -15.01 -11.84
CA SER A 85 -7.85 -16.33 -11.98
C SER A 85 -8.39 -17.12 -13.17
N LYS A 86 -9.57 -16.73 -13.69
CA LYS A 86 -10.21 -17.40 -14.83
C LYS A 86 -10.21 -16.51 -16.06
N GLU A 87 -10.13 -17.12 -17.24
CA GLU A 87 -10.16 -16.42 -18.53
C GLU A 87 -11.41 -15.52 -18.67
N GLU A 88 -12.57 -15.99 -18.21
CA GLU A 88 -13.81 -15.21 -18.26
C GLU A 88 -13.78 -13.95 -17.39
N GLU A 89 -13.09 -13.98 -16.26
CA GLU A 89 -12.90 -12.81 -15.41
C GLU A 89 -11.98 -11.79 -16.11
N TRP A 90 -10.91 -12.26 -16.76
CA TRP A 90 -10.03 -11.41 -17.57
C TRP A 90 -10.74 -10.79 -18.78
N LYS A 91 -11.59 -11.54 -19.49
CA LYS A 91 -12.43 -11.02 -20.57
C LYS A 91 -13.38 -9.94 -20.06
N THR A 92 -13.93 -10.12 -18.87
CA THR A 92 -14.82 -9.14 -18.24
C THR A 92 -14.05 -7.84 -17.95
N VAL A 93 -12.85 -7.93 -17.39
CA VAL A 93 -11.97 -6.76 -17.17
C VAL A 93 -11.64 -6.07 -18.50
N ALA A 94 -11.22 -6.83 -19.52
CA ALA A 94 -10.92 -6.29 -20.85
C ALA A 94 -12.10 -5.53 -21.46
N LYS A 95 -13.31 -6.09 -21.32
CA LYS A 95 -14.53 -5.47 -21.81
C LYS A 95 -14.85 -4.19 -21.05
N GLN A 96 -14.70 -4.17 -19.72
CA GLN A 96 -14.90 -2.95 -18.93
C GLN A 96 -13.94 -1.83 -19.34
N PHE A 97 -12.68 -2.16 -19.64
CA PHE A 97 -11.72 -1.17 -20.12
C PHE A 97 -12.07 -0.65 -21.52
N GLN A 98 -12.56 -1.53 -22.40
CA GLN A 98 -13.05 -1.15 -23.72
C GLN A 98 -14.28 -0.24 -23.62
N ASP A 99 -15.26 -0.59 -22.79
CA ASP A 99 -16.52 0.15 -22.68
C ASP A 99 -16.33 1.52 -22.01
N THR A 100 -15.40 1.62 -21.04
CA THR A 100 -15.20 2.85 -20.26
C THR A 100 -14.18 3.80 -20.90
N TRP A 101 -13.08 3.26 -21.46
CA TRP A 101 -11.95 4.06 -21.95
C TRP A 101 -11.58 3.77 -23.41
N ASN A 102 -12.36 2.95 -24.13
CA ASN A 102 -12.07 2.52 -25.51
C ASN A 102 -10.66 1.94 -25.66
N SER A 103 -10.20 1.22 -24.63
CA SER A 103 -8.88 0.60 -24.59
C SER A 103 -9.02 -0.92 -24.80
N PRO A 104 -8.88 -1.41 -26.04
CA PRO A 104 -9.12 -2.82 -26.35
C PRO A 104 -8.03 -3.70 -25.74
N HIS A 105 -8.42 -4.89 -25.28
CA HIS A 105 -7.52 -5.88 -24.70
C HIS A 105 -6.73 -5.41 -23.47
N CYS A 106 -7.18 -4.35 -22.79
CA CYS A 106 -6.54 -3.85 -21.58
C CYS A 106 -7.00 -4.65 -20.36
N LEU A 107 -6.06 -5.31 -19.68
CA LEU A 107 -6.33 -6.18 -18.53
C LEU A 107 -6.06 -5.49 -17.19
N GLY A 108 -5.63 -4.23 -17.21
CA GLY A 108 -5.31 -3.45 -16.03
C GLY A 108 -4.49 -2.21 -16.38
N ALA A 109 -4.54 -1.23 -15.50
CA ALA A 109 -3.69 -0.05 -15.55
C ALA A 109 -2.79 -0.06 -14.31
N LEU A 110 -1.48 0.07 -14.52
CA LEU A 110 -0.49 0.12 -13.43
C LEU A 110 -0.31 1.54 -12.88
N ASP A 111 -0.49 2.55 -13.72
CA ASP A 111 -0.39 3.95 -13.35
C ASP A 111 -1.16 4.82 -14.34
N GLY A 112 -1.76 5.90 -13.84
CA GLY A 112 -2.43 6.91 -14.64
C GLY A 112 -1.38 7.91 -15.10
N LYS A 113 -1.02 7.87 -16.39
CA LYS A 113 -0.18 8.88 -17.03
C LYS A 113 -0.58 10.29 -16.56
N ASP A 114 0.38 11.03 -16.00
CA ASP A 114 0.25 12.46 -15.74
C ASP A 114 -0.26 13.17 -17.01
N ILE A 115 -1.34 13.95 -16.85
CA ILE A 115 -1.93 14.80 -17.90
C ILE A 115 -0.98 15.93 -18.27
#